data_AF-V8NY10-F1
#
_entry.id   AF-V8NY10-F1
#
_cell.length_a   1.000
_cell.length_b   1.000
_cell.length_c   1.000
_cell.angle_alpha   90.00
_cell.angle_beta   90.00
_cell.angle_gamma   90.00
#
_symmetry.space_group_name_H-M   'P 1'
#
loop_
_entity.id
_entity.type
_entity.pdbx_description
1 polymer ?
#
loop_
_entity_poly.entity_id
_entity_poly.type
_entity_poly.pdbx_seq_one_letter_code
_entity_poly.pdbx_strand_id
1 'polypeptide(L)'
;MLGDRVSNRRLKLGEASCVTEMALMMACWKANEFSDSACAKEIATFFECAAKAEAKKKETTPEESSGTLDSQQVNKLLGRYPNITHYY
;
A
#
# COMPACT_ATOMS: atom_id res chain seq x y z
N MET A 1 -1.89 -17.68 28.17
CA MET A 1 -1.35 -18.78 27.33
C MET A 1 -1.00 -18.19 25.97
N LEU A 2 0.21 -18.42 25.45
CA LEU A 2 0.55 -18.06 24.06
C LEU A 2 -0.06 -19.13 23.13
N GLY A 3 -0.70 -18.70 22.04
CA GLY A 3 -1.27 -19.61 21.04
C GLY A 3 -0.24 -20.05 19.99
N ASP A 4 -0.40 -21.24 19.43
CA ASP A 4 0.52 -21.83 18.45
C ASP A 4 0.28 -21.35 17.00
N ARG A 5 -0.43 -20.22 16.83
CA ARG A 5 -0.72 -19.63 15.52
C ARG A 5 -0.71 -18.11 15.59
N VAL A 6 -0.27 -17.50 14.49
CA VAL A 6 -0.35 -16.08 14.19
C VAL A 6 -1.36 -15.84 13.06
N SER A 7 -2.09 -14.73 13.14
CA SER A 7 -3.02 -14.32 12.10
C SER A 7 -2.29 -13.81 10.87
N ASN A 8 -2.90 -13.92 9.70
CA ASN A 8 -2.38 -13.30 8.48
C ASN A 8 -2.24 -11.78 8.66
N ARG A 9 -1.21 -11.22 8.02
CA ARG A 9 -1.02 -9.78 7.97
C ARG A 9 -2.25 -9.14 7.32
N ARG A 10 -2.76 -8.08 7.93
CA ARG A 10 -3.82 -7.28 7.31
C ARG A 10 -3.28 -6.65 6.02
N LEU A 11 -4.00 -6.88 4.92
CA LEU A 11 -3.75 -6.16 3.68
C LEU A 11 -3.94 -4.66 3.95
N LYS A 12 -2.98 -3.83 3.53
CA LYS A 12 -3.16 -2.39 3.58
C LYS A 12 -4.33 -2.05 2.66
N LEU A 13 -5.36 -1.38 3.19
CA LEU A 13 -6.39 -0.80 2.35
C LEU A 13 -5.74 0.26 1.45
N GLY A 14 -6.15 0.31 0.19
CA GLY A 14 -5.59 1.26 -0.77
C GLY A 14 -5.81 2.70 -0.31
N GLU A 15 -4.74 3.46 -0.20
CA GLU A 15 -4.79 4.90 -0.01
C GLU A 15 -4.87 5.60 -1.37
N ALA A 16 -5.56 6.74 -1.44
CA ALA A 16 -5.57 7.57 -2.63
C ALA A 16 -4.16 8.13 -2.88
N SER A 17 -3.55 7.76 -4.01
CA SER A 17 -2.27 8.30 -4.45
C SER A 17 -2.46 9.63 -5.19
N CYS A 18 -1.43 10.49 -5.20
CA CYS A 18 -1.38 11.73 -5.99
C CYS A 18 -2.43 12.80 -5.62
N VAL A 19 -2.86 12.81 -4.35
CA VAL A 19 -3.89 13.75 -3.86
C VAL A 19 -3.39 15.21 -3.91
N THR A 20 -2.10 15.42 -3.68
CA THR A 20 -1.46 16.74 -3.72
C THR A 20 -1.47 17.35 -5.12
N GLU A 21 -1.07 16.58 -6.12
CA GLU A 21 -1.03 16.98 -7.53
C GLU A 21 -2.45 17.20 -8.06
N MET A 22 -3.39 16.34 -7.65
CA MET A 22 -4.80 16.51 -7.96
C MET A 22 -5.35 17.83 -7.41
N ALA A 23 -5.02 18.18 -6.16
CA ALA A 23 -5.45 19.43 -5.56
C ALA A 23 -4.89 20.67 -6.28
N LEU A 24 -3.62 20.63 -6.72
CA LEU A 24 -3.01 21.70 -7.49
C LEU A 24 -3.65 21.86 -8.88
N MET A 25 -3.91 20.76 -9.58
CA MET A 25 -4.62 20.76 -10.86
C MET A 25 -6.03 21.37 -10.72
N MET A 26 -6.79 20.96 -9.69
CA MET A 26 -8.11 21.53 -9.41
C MET A 26 -8.04 23.03 -9.10
N ALA A 27 -7.03 23.46 -8.36
CA ALA A 27 -6.82 24.87 -8.02
C ALA A 27 -6.53 25.70 -9.27
N CYS A 28 -5.67 25.20 -10.18
CA CYS A 28 -5.40 25.86 -11.44
C CYS A 28 -6.66 25.94 -12.31
N TRP A 29 -7.39 24.84 -12.45
CA TRP A 29 -8.64 24.84 -13.21
C TRP A 29 -9.65 25.85 -12.66
N LYS A 30 -9.83 25.90 -11.33
CA LYS A 30 -10.72 26.87 -10.71
C LYS A 30 -10.34 28.32 -11.03
N ALA A 31 -9.05 28.62 -11.14
CA ALA A 31 -8.56 29.97 -11.45
C ALA A 31 -8.62 30.32 -12.93
N ASN A 32 -8.63 29.33 -13.83
CA ASN A 32 -8.52 29.50 -15.28
C ASN A 32 -9.72 28.91 -16.03
N GLU A 33 -10.91 28.94 -15.43
CA GLU A 33 -12.16 28.48 -16.05
C GLU A 33 -12.10 27.05 -16.60
N PHE A 34 -11.38 26.17 -15.90
CA PHE A 34 -11.17 24.77 -16.27
C PHE A 34 -10.47 24.58 -17.62
N SER A 35 -9.63 25.54 -18.02
CA SER A 35 -8.84 25.45 -19.25
C SER A 35 -7.64 24.53 -19.10
N ASP A 36 -7.60 23.45 -19.88
CA ASP A 36 -6.47 22.51 -19.91
C ASP A 36 -5.19 23.13 -20.48
N SER A 37 -5.30 24.06 -21.43
CA SER A 37 -4.12 24.72 -22.00
C SER A 37 -3.46 25.65 -20.99
N ALA A 38 -4.24 26.32 -20.14
CA ALA A 38 -3.74 27.16 -19.06
C ALA A 38 -3.08 26.35 -17.94
N CYS A 39 -3.58 25.14 -17.68
CA CYS A 39 -3.15 24.26 -16.59
C CYS A 39 -2.30 23.07 -17.06
N ALA A 40 -1.69 23.15 -18.25
CA ALA A 40 -0.97 22.05 -18.86
C ALA A 40 0.17 21.51 -17.98
N LYS A 41 0.79 22.38 -17.18
CA LYS A 41 1.86 21.99 -16.25
C LYS A 41 1.31 21.13 -15.11
N GLU A 42 0.27 21.60 -14.45
CA GLU A 42 -0.37 20.90 -13.32
C GLU A 42 -0.95 19.56 -13.78
N ILE A 43 -1.56 19.53 -14.97
CA ILE A 43 -2.07 18.30 -15.60
C ILE A 43 -0.94 17.31 -15.86
N ALA A 44 0.18 17.75 -16.46
CA ALA A 44 1.33 16.88 -16.71
C ALA A 44 1.89 16.31 -15.39
N THR A 45 2.04 17.15 -14.36
CA THR A 45 2.55 16.68 -13.05
C THR A 45 1.63 15.66 -12.39
N PHE A 46 0.30 15.83 -12.50
CA PHE A 46 -0.66 14.86 -12.01
C PHE A 46 -0.55 13.52 -12.73
N PHE A 47 -0.48 13.53 -14.07
CA PHE A 47 -0.34 12.30 -14.85
C PHE A 47 0.99 11.58 -14.63
N GLU A 48 2.09 12.32 -14.45
CA GLU A 48 3.37 11.72 -14.07
C GLU A 48 3.30 11.01 -12.72
N CYS A 49 2.64 11.61 -11.73
CA CYS A 49 2.40 10.96 -10.45
C CYS A 49 1.53 9.70 -10.63
N ALA A 50 0.43 9.81 -11.36
CA ALA A 50 -0.49 8.70 -11.60
C ALA A 50 0.21 7.51 -12.27
N ALA A 51 1.02 7.75 -13.30
CA ALA A 51 1.80 6.72 -13.98
C ALA A 51 2.78 6.01 -13.03
N LYS A 52 3.47 6.77 -12.17
CA LYS A 52 4.36 6.19 -11.14
C LYS A 52 3.60 5.38 -10.10
N ALA A 53 2.41 5.85 -9.69
CA ALA A 53 1.57 5.15 -8.73
C ALA A 53 1.00 3.84 -9.30
N GLU A 54 0.61 3.83 -10.58
CA GLU A 54 0.17 2.63 -11.27
C GLU A 54 1.30 1.62 -11.46
N ALA A 55 2.52 2.07 -11.80
CA ALA A 55 3.70 1.21 -11.88
C ALA A 55 3.99 0.54 -10.53
N LYS A 56 4.00 1.33 -9.43
CA LYS A 56 4.20 0.78 -8.08
C LYS A 56 3.14 -0.23 -7.67
N LYS A 57 1.86 -0.01 -8.01
CA LYS A 57 0.78 -0.98 -7.74
C LYS A 57 0.98 -2.30 -8.46
N LYS A 58 1.55 -2.29 -9.66
CA LYS A 58 1.88 -3.50 -10.43
C LYS A 58 3.09 -4.25 -9.84
N GLU A 59 4.05 -3.51 -9.29
CA GLU A 59 5.26 -4.08 -8.65
C GLU A 59 4.99 -4.63 -7.25
N THR A 60 4.11 -4.00 -6.47
CA THR A 60 3.65 -4.52 -5.17
C THR A 60 2.63 -5.64 -5.35
N THR A 61 3.03 -6.75 -5.97
CA THR A 61 2.46 -8.05 -5.62
C THR A 61 2.85 -8.38 -4.17
N PRO A 62 2.08 -9.19 -3.44
CA PRO A 62 2.17 -9.32 -1.98
C PRO A 62 3.49 -9.91 -1.42
N GLU A 63 4.53 -10.07 -2.24
CA GLU A 63 5.78 -10.74 -1.89
C GLU A 63 6.92 -9.83 -1.43
N GLU A 64 6.71 -8.52 -1.29
CA GLU A 64 7.69 -7.68 -0.59
C GLU A 64 7.52 -7.79 0.92
N SER A 65 7.88 -8.96 1.43
CA SER A 65 8.09 -9.21 2.85
C SER A 65 9.30 -8.42 3.33
N SER A 66 9.01 -7.22 3.84
CA SER A 66 9.86 -6.42 4.70
C SER A 66 10.43 -7.27 5.84
N GLY A 67 11.58 -7.92 5.67
CA GLY A 67 12.43 -8.50 6.71
C GLY A 67 11.83 -9.55 7.66
N THR A 68 10.53 -9.87 7.55
CA THR A 68 9.79 -10.75 8.45
C THR A 68 9.20 -11.93 7.70
N LEU A 69 9.30 -13.11 8.28
CA LEU A 69 8.69 -14.34 7.76
C LEU A 69 7.18 -14.18 7.54
N ASP A 70 6.67 -14.81 6.49
CA ASP A 70 5.24 -14.86 6.22
C ASP A 70 4.49 -15.65 7.33
N SER A 71 3.23 -15.32 7.57
CA SER A 71 2.42 -15.98 8.60
C SER A 71 2.30 -17.48 8.38
N GLN A 72 2.34 -17.97 7.13
CA GLN A 72 2.36 -19.41 6.84
C GLN A 72 3.67 -20.06 7.32
N GLN A 73 4.80 -19.39 7.09
CA GLN A 73 6.11 -19.87 7.52
C GLN A 73 6.20 -19.92 9.05
N VAL A 74 5.71 -18.87 9.73
CA VAL A 74 5.67 -18.80 11.19
C VAL A 74 4.73 -19.87 11.77
N ASN A 75 3.54 -20.04 11.20
CA ASN A 75 2.58 -21.05 11.65
C ASN A 75 3.11 -22.48 11.48
N LYS A 76 3.91 -22.75 10.43
CA LYS A 76 4.58 -24.04 10.25
C LYS A 76 5.63 -24.32 11.34
N LEU A 77 6.36 -23.29 11.78
CA LEU A 77 7.33 -23.40 12.87
C LEU A 77 6.65 -23.58 14.23
N LEU A 78 5.62 -22.78 14.53
CA LEU A 78 4.86 -22.88 15.77
C LEU A 78 4.14 -24.23 15.90
N GLY A 79 3.65 -24.80 14.79
CA GLY A 79 3.07 -26.15 14.79
C GLY A 79 4.09 -27.27 15.06
N ARG A 80 5.38 -27.05 14.74
CA ARG A 80 6.46 -28.01 15.02
C ARG A 80 6.94 -27.92 16.48
N TYR A 81 6.92 -26.72 17.05
CA TYR A 81 7.38 -26.44 18.41
C TYR A 81 6.28 -25.70 19.19
N PRO A 82 5.18 -26.40 19.56
CA PRO A 82 4.06 -25.78 20.25
C PRO A 82 4.41 -25.39 21.69
N ASN A 83 3.68 -24.42 22.22
CA ASN A 83 3.88 -23.92 23.58
C ASN A 83 3.32 -24.90 24.62
N ILE A 84 4.21 -25.67 25.26
CA ILE A 84 3.85 -26.62 26.32
C ILE A 84 3.48 -25.85 27.59
N THR A 85 2.18 -25.68 27.79
CA THR A 85 1.62 -24.92 28.92
C THR A 85 0.86 -25.77 29.93
N HIS A 86 0.84 -27.09 29.72
CA HIS A 86 0.41 -28.07 30.71
C HIS A 86 1.63 -28.81 31.26
N TYR A 87 1.97 -28.53 32.52
CA TYR A 87 2.69 -29.49 33.36
C TYR A 87 1.62 -30.33 34.07
N TYR A 88 1.56 -31.62 33.74
CA TYR A 88 0.95 -32.65 34.58
C TYR A 88 1.64 -33.98 34.33
#